data_AF-R6HAP6-F1
#
_entry.id   AF-R6HAP6-F1
#
_cell.length_a   1.000
_cell.length_b   1.000
_cell.length_c   1.000
_cell.angle_alpha   90.00
_cell.angle_beta   90.00
_cell.angle_gamma   90.00
#
_symmetry.space_group_name_H-M   'P 1'
#
loop_
_entity.id
_entity.type
_entity.pdbx_description
1 polymer ?
#
loop_
_entity_poly.entity_id
_entity_poly.type
_entity_poly.pdbx_seq_one_letter_code
_entity_poly.pdbx_strand_id
1 'polypeptide(L)'
;MFYTVGEMAKILNTTPSTLRYYDKEGLLPFVERSESGIRMFKDSDYEWLLVIDCLKNTGMGIKDIKKFIHMVLEGDATIKERLEMMKKQRESVKEQMAKLQQTLDTLDYKVWYYSTAEKAGTTSVPRNMPEEEVPENLRAARRRLKIIHAKADDLN
;
A
#
# COMPACT_ATOMS: atom_id res chain seq x y z
N MET A 1 13.49 -1.12 -26.91
CA MET A 1 12.62 -2.15 -27.53
C MET A 1 11.16 -1.71 -27.40
N PHE A 2 10.25 -2.20 -28.24
CA PHE A 2 8.82 -1.94 -28.10
C PHE A 2 8.09 -3.16 -27.51
N TYR A 3 7.13 -2.93 -26.62
CA TYR A 3 6.33 -3.95 -25.98
C TYR A 3 4.85 -3.69 -26.23
N THR A 4 4.10 -4.75 -26.48
CA THR A 4 2.64 -4.72 -26.46
C THR A 4 2.11 -4.54 -25.04
N VAL A 5 0.83 -4.20 -24.91
CA VAL A 5 0.12 -4.18 -23.61
C VAL A 5 0.29 -5.50 -22.85
N GLY A 6 0.26 -6.64 -23.54
CA GLY A 6 0.37 -7.95 -22.92
C GLY A 6 1.75 -8.22 -22.35
N GLU A 7 2.80 -7.84 -23.07
CA GLU A 7 4.19 -7.99 -22.62
C GLU A 7 4.49 -7.02 -21.48
N MET A 8 4.11 -5.75 -21.61
CA MET A 8 4.31 -4.76 -20.57
C MET A 8 3.56 -5.12 -19.28
N ALA A 9 2.35 -5.68 -19.38
CA ALA A 9 1.62 -6.16 -18.23
C ALA A 9 2.37 -7.25 -17.46
N LYS A 10 3.00 -8.20 -18.18
CA LYS A 10 3.83 -9.24 -17.55
C LYS A 10 5.05 -8.64 -16.85
N ILE A 11 5.73 -7.69 -17.48
CA ILE A 11 6.92 -7.03 -16.93
C ILE A 11 6.58 -6.24 -15.65
N LEU A 12 5.43 -5.56 -15.64
CA LEU A 12 4.92 -4.80 -14.49
C LEU A 12 4.22 -5.66 -13.43
N ASN A 13 4.13 -6.97 -13.64
CA ASN A 13 3.34 -7.88 -12.79
C ASN A 13 1.90 -7.37 -12.56
N THR A 14 1.27 -6.85 -13.62
CA THR A 14 -0.10 -6.34 -13.60
C THR A 14 -0.93 -7.02 -14.68
N THR A 15 -2.21 -6.66 -14.78
CA THR A 15 -3.09 -7.23 -15.80
C THR A 15 -3.13 -6.34 -17.05
N PRO A 16 -3.29 -6.90 -18.26
CA PRO A 16 -3.55 -6.12 -19.46
C PRO A 16 -4.79 -5.21 -19.34
N SER A 17 -5.79 -5.63 -18.55
CA SER A 17 -6.96 -4.80 -18.20
C SER A 17 -6.58 -3.56 -17.39
N THR A 18 -5.63 -3.65 -16.47
CA THR A 18 -5.13 -2.51 -15.68
C THR A 18 -4.48 -1.48 -16.59
N LEU A 19 -3.59 -1.90 -17.50
CA LEU A 19 -2.95 -0.99 -18.46
C LEU A 19 -3.97 -0.37 -19.43
N ARG A 20 -4.95 -1.14 -19.91
CA ARG A 20 -6.05 -0.62 -20.72
C ARG A 20 -6.90 0.39 -19.95
N TYR A 21 -7.12 0.15 -18.66
CA TYR A 21 -7.81 1.08 -17.79
C TYR A 21 -7.03 2.39 -17.65
N TYR A 22 -5.71 2.33 -17.42
CA TYR A 22 -4.86 3.53 -17.40
C TYR A 22 -4.87 4.29 -18.73
N ASP A 23 -4.84 3.60 -19.86
CA ASP A 23 -4.99 4.22 -21.19
C ASP A 23 -6.34 4.94 -21.34
N LYS A 24 -7.44 4.26 -20.98
CA LYS A 24 -8.80 4.82 -21.02
C LYS A 24 -8.94 6.05 -20.12
N GLU A 25 -8.29 6.04 -18.97
CA GLU A 25 -8.27 7.17 -18.05
C GLU A 25 -7.32 8.29 -18.50
N GLY A 26 -6.57 8.13 -19.60
CA GLY A 26 -5.67 9.16 -20.12
C GLY A 26 -4.38 9.30 -19.30
N LEU A 27 -3.97 8.25 -18.58
CA LEU A 27 -2.74 8.25 -17.78
C LEU A 27 -1.48 7.96 -18.61
N LEU A 28 -1.66 7.54 -19.87
CA LEU A 28 -0.59 7.09 -20.76
C LEU A 28 -0.44 7.98 -22.01
N PRO A 29 -0.35 9.32 -21.88
CA PRO A 29 -0.26 10.22 -23.03
C PRO A 29 1.07 10.09 -23.78
N PHE A 30 2.11 9.56 -23.14
CA PHE A 30 3.46 9.40 -23.70
C PHE A 30 3.65 8.10 -24.52
N VAL A 31 2.71 7.16 -24.45
CA VAL A 31 2.85 5.85 -25.11
C VAL A 31 2.46 5.97 -26.58
N GLU A 32 3.26 5.43 -27.49
CA GLU A 32 2.97 5.48 -28.92
C GLU A 32 1.90 4.46 -29.34
N ARG A 33 1.36 4.62 -30.55
CA ARG A 33 0.48 3.63 -31.18
C ARG A 33 1.13 3.14 -32.49
N SER A 34 0.98 1.85 -32.78
CA SER A 34 1.32 1.28 -34.09
C SER A 34 0.40 1.83 -35.19
N GLU A 35 0.72 1.58 -36.45
CA GLU A 35 -0.13 1.91 -37.61
C GLU A 35 -1.53 1.26 -37.51
N SER A 36 -1.60 0.08 -36.90
CA SER A 36 -2.85 -0.63 -36.61
C SER A 36 -3.58 -0.13 -35.34
N GLY A 37 -3.10 0.94 -34.71
CA GLY A 37 -3.72 1.59 -33.55
C GLY A 37 -3.42 0.97 -32.18
N ILE A 38 -2.50 0.00 -32.10
CA ILE A 38 -2.17 -0.74 -30.87
C ILE A 38 -1.13 0.05 -30.05
N ARG A 39 -1.32 0.18 -28.73
CA ARG A 39 -0.32 0.81 -27.85
C ARG A 39 1.00 0.03 -27.86
N MET A 40 2.09 0.75 -28.11
CA MET A 40 3.45 0.22 -28.14
C MET A 40 4.27 0.96 -27.08
N PHE A 41 4.66 0.24 -26.03
CA PHE A 41 5.42 0.78 -24.91
C PHE A 41 6.91 0.69 -25.18
N LYS A 42 7.66 1.72 -24.82
CA LYS A 42 9.12 1.72 -24.82
C LYS A 42 9.67 1.38 -23.44
N ASP A 43 10.95 1.06 -23.37
CA ASP A 43 11.66 0.91 -22.09
C ASP A 43 11.54 2.19 -21.24
N SER A 44 11.54 3.38 -21.85
CA SER A 44 11.34 4.66 -21.17
C SER A 44 9.95 4.82 -20.52
N ASP A 45 8.94 4.09 -21.01
CA ASP A 45 7.58 4.17 -20.48
C ASP A 45 7.43 3.35 -19.20
N TYR A 46 8.34 2.40 -18.97
CA TYR A 46 8.32 1.51 -17.82
C TYR A 46 8.43 2.27 -16.50
N GLU A 47 9.34 3.24 -16.42
CA GLU A 47 9.51 4.07 -15.23
C GLU A 47 8.21 4.80 -14.86
N TRP A 48 7.55 5.40 -15.84
CA TRP A 48 6.28 6.10 -15.62
C TRP A 48 5.16 5.15 -15.20
N LEU A 49 5.11 3.95 -15.78
CA LEU A 49 4.12 2.95 -15.40
C LEU A 49 4.31 2.48 -13.95
N LEU A 50 5.56 2.28 -13.51
CA LEU A 50 5.85 1.96 -12.12
C LEU A 50 5.45 3.10 -11.17
N VAL A 51 5.67 4.36 -11.57
CA VAL A 51 5.24 5.51 -10.78
C VAL A 51 3.72 5.56 -10.68
N ILE A 52 3.00 5.42 -11.80
CA ILE A 52 1.52 5.42 -11.82
C ILE A 52 0.97 4.29 -10.93
N ASP A 53 1.51 3.08 -11.06
CA ASP A 53 1.11 1.93 -10.25
C ASP A 53 1.38 2.14 -8.76
N CYS A 54 2.57 2.67 -8.42
CA CYS A 54 2.93 3.04 -7.04
C CYS A 54 1.93 4.05 -6.46
N LEU A 55 1.66 5.15 -7.16
CA LEU A 55 0.70 6.17 -6.71
C LEU A 55 -0.69 5.55 -6.51
N LYS A 56 -1.14 4.69 -7.44
CA LYS A 56 -2.44 4.05 -7.36
C LYS A 56 -2.55 3.08 -6.18
N ASN A 57 -1.53 2.25 -5.97
CA ASN A 57 -1.49 1.23 -4.93
C ASN A 57 -1.36 1.83 -3.52
N THR A 58 -0.78 3.02 -3.44
CA THR A 58 -0.67 3.79 -2.18
C THR A 58 -1.90 4.66 -1.91
N GLY A 59 -2.98 4.48 -2.67
CA GLY A 59 -4.29 5.07 -2.41
C GLY A 59 -4.57 6.39 -3.13
N MET A 60 -3.67 6.87 -3.99
CA MET A 60 -3.93 8.08 -4.77
C MET A 60 -5.08 7.87 -5.76
N GLY A 61 -6.00 8.84 -5.81
CA GLY A 61 -7.12 8.83 -6.74
C GLY A 61 -6.67 9.05 -8.19
N ILE A 62 -7.37 8.45 -9.14
CA ILE A 62 -7.07 8.58 -10.58
C ILE A 62 -7.05 10.05 -11.03
N LYS A 63 -7.90 10.90 -10.44
CA LYS A 63 -7.93 12.34 -10.73
C LYS A 63 -6.59 13.03 -10.37
N ASP A 64 -6.01 12.68 -9.22
CA ASP A 64 -4.75 13.28 -8.78
C ASP A 64 -3.56 12.73 -9.57
N ILE A 65 -3.61 11.45 -9.94
CA ILE A 65 -2.63 10.85 -10.86
C ILE A 65 -2.70 11.53 -12.23
N LYS A 66 -3.90 11.82 -12.77
CA LYS A 66 -4.02 12.63 -14.00
C LYS A 66 -3.36 14.00 -13.84
N LYS A 67 -3.59 14.69 -12.71
CA LYS A 67 -2.95 15.98 -12.43
C LYS A 67 -1.43 15.86 -12.43
N PHE A 68 -0.88 14.81 -11.81
CA PHE A 68 0.55 14.52 -11.85
C PHE A 68 1.06 14.39 -13.30
N ILE A 69 0.38 13.59 -14.12
CA ILE A 69 0.75 13.40 -15.53
C ILE A 69 0.70 14.71 -16.33
N HIS A 70 -0.30 15.58 -16.10
CA HIS A 70 -0.34 16.89 -16.76
C HIS A 70 0.86 17.75 -16.38
N MET A 71 1.22 17.78 -15.09
CA MET A 71 2.41 18.50 -14.64
C MET A 71 3.69 17.97 -15.30
N VAL A 72 3.80 16.65 -15.47
CA VAL A 72 4.94 16.05 -16.19
C VAL A 72 5.01 16.54 -17.63
N LEU A 73 3.87 16.62 -18.32
CA LEU A 73 3.80 17.11 -19.71
C LEU A 73 4.13 18.61 -19.83
N GLU A 74 3.83 19.41 -18.80
CA GLU A 74 4.22 20.82 -18.72
C GLU A 74 5.73 21.03 -18.52
N GLY A 75 6.47 19.96 -18.22
CA GLY A 75 7.93 19.97 -18.14
C GLY A 75 8.46 20.64 -16.86
N ASP A 76 9.59 21.33 -16.99
CA ASP A 76 10.38 21.77 -15.84
C ASP A 76 9.70 22.85 -14.99
N ALA A 77 8.72 23.57 -15.55
CA ALA A 77 7.94 24.59 -14.86
C ALA A 77 7.19 24.05 -13.62
N THR A 78 6.93 22.74 -13.57
CA THR A 78 6.12 22.10 -12.52
C THR A 78 6.93 21.22 -11.55
N ILE A 79 8.27 21.25 -11.61
CA ILE A 79 9.14 20.38 -10.79
C ILE A 79 8.80 20.53 -9.31
N LYS A 80 8.54 21.77 -8.86
CA LYS A 80 8.23 22.06 -7.46
C LYS A 80 6.91 21.42 -7.03
N GLU A 81 5.86 21.55 -7.84
CA GLU A 81 4.54 21.00 -7.58
C GLU A 81 4.56 19.46 -7.59
N ARG A 82 5.31 18.86 -8.53
CA ARG A 82 5.54 17.41 -8.58
C ARG A 82 6.27 16.91 -7.33
N LEU A 83 7.31 17.61 -6.89
CA LEU A 83 8.06 17.26 -5.68
C LEU A 83 7.17 17.29 -4.43
N GLU A 84 6.37 18.35 -4.26
CA GLU A 84 5.47 18.46 -3.11
C GLU A 84 4.39 17.37 -3.11
N MET A 85 3.85 17.02 -4.28
CA MET A 85 2.92 15.89 -4.41
C MET A 85 3.58 14.57 -3.97
N MET A 86 4.82 14.32 -4.41
CA MET A 86 5.56 13.11 -4.05
C MET A 86 5.89 13.05 -2.56
N LYS A 87 6.27 14.17 -1.95
CA LYS A 87 6.48 14.25 -0.49
C LYS A 87 5.21 13.93 0.28
N LYS A 88 4.08 14.52 -0.12
CA LYS A 88 2.78 14.24 0.51
C LYS A 88 2.41 12.76 0.41
N GLN A 89 2.59 12.17 -0.77
CA GLN A 89 2.30 10.74 -0.95
C GLN A 89 3.22 9.87 -0.10
N ARG A 90 4.52 10.21 -0.02
CA ARG A 90 5.49 9.52 0.84
C ARG A 90 5.09 9.54 2.31
N GLU A 91 4.65 10.69 2.84
CA GLU A 91 4.21 10.76 4.24
C GLU A 91 2.93 9.93 4.47
N SER A 92 1.97 9.94 3.54
CA SER A 92 0.79 9.07 3.63
C SER A 92 1.17 7.58 3.65
N VAL A 93 2.14 7.15 2.85
CA VAL A 93 2.63 5.77 2.86
C VAL A 93 3.26 5.41 4.21
N LYS A 94 4.07 6.30 4.80
CA LYS A 94 4.65 6.05 6.12
C LYS A 94 3.58 5.89 7.20
N GLU A 95 2.52 6.71 7.15
CA GLU A 95 1.38 6.57 8.06
C GLU A 95 0.67 5.22 7.88
N GLN A 96 0.46 4.80 6.64
CA GLN A 96 -0.11 3.48 6.33
C GLN A 96 0.78 2.34 6.84
N MET A 97 2.10 2.43 6.67
CA MET A 97 3.05 1.45 7.21
C MET A 97 3.01 1.39 8.73
N ALA A 98 2.98 2.53 9.41
CA ALA A 98 2.88 2.57 10.88
C ALA A 98 1.58 1.93 11.37
N LYS A 99 0.46 2.17 10.68
CA LYS A 99 -0.83 1.54 10.99
C LYS A 99 -0.79 0.03 10.77
N LEU A 100 -0.24 -0.42 9.64
CA LEU A 100 -0.08 -1.85 9.34
C LEU A 100 0.83 -2.54 10.35
N GLN A 101 1.91 -1.89 10.79
CA GLN A 101 2.77 -2.41 11.84
C GLN A 101 1.99 -2.59 13.15
N GLN A 102 1.18 -1.60 13.56
CA GLN A 102 0.33 -1.75 14.74
C GLN A 102 -0.69 -2.90 14.62
N THR A 103 -1.24 -3.10 13.41
CA THR A 103 -2.10 -4.25 13.12
C THR A 103 -1.33 -5.56 13.25
N LEU A 104 -0.12 -5.64 12.69
CA LEU A 104 0.75 -6.80 12.79
C LEU A 104 1.08 -7.13 14.25
N ASP A 105 1.46 -6.14 15.06
CA ASP A 105 1.75 -6.35 16.49
C ASP A 105 0.54 -6.95 17.25
N THR A 106 -0.68 -6.59 16.85
CA THR A 106 -1.91 -7.15 17.42
C THR A 106 -2.08 -8.61 17.03
N LEU A 107 -1.83 -8.94 15.76
CA LEU A 107 -1.91 -10.30 15.24
C LEU A 107 -0.84 -11.18 15.88
N ASP A 108 0.41 -10.72 15.97
CA ASP A 108 1.51 -11.43 16.60
C ASP A 108 1.19 -11.75 18.07
N TYR A 109 0.65 -10.77 18.81
CA TYR A 109 0.18 -11.03 20.17
C TYR A 109 -0.92 -12.09 20.21
N LYS A 110 -1.88 -12.06 19.28
CA LYS A 110 -2.97 -13.05 19.25
C LYS A 110 -2.49 -14.44 18.84
N VAL A 111 -1.53 -14.53 17.93
CA VAL A 111 -0.86 -15.79 17.57
C VAL A 111 -0.19 -16.39 18.81
N TRP A 112 0.60 -15.60 19.54
CA TRP A 112 1.23 -16.04 20.79
C TRP A 112 0.18 -16.44 21.85
N TYR A 113 -0.86 -15.62 22.01
CA TYR A 113 -1.93 -15.85 22.99
C TYR A 113 -2.62 -17.19 22.74
N TYR A 114 -3.04 -17.46 21.50
CA TYR A 114 -3.73 -18.70 21.17
C TYR A 114 -2.79 -19.91 21.16
N SER A 115 -1.53 -19.75 20.76
CA SER A 115 -0.52 -20.81 20.87
C SER A 115 -0.27 -21.20 22.34
N THR A 116 -0.31 -20.22 23.25
CA THR A 116 -0.18 -20.46 24.69
C THR A 116 -1.43 -21.10 25.26
N ALA A 117 -2.62 -20.65 24.83
CA ALA A 117 -3.90 -21.23 25.24
C ALA A 117 -4.06 -22.68 24.78
N GLU A 118 -3.63 -23.00 23.55
CA GLU A 118 -3.65 -24.36 22.99
C GLU A 118 -2.82 -25.31 23.84
N LYS A 119 -1.57 -24.93 24.17
CA LYS A 119 -0.68 -25.72 25.04
C LYS A 119 -1.27 -25.93 26.44
N ALA A 120 -2.00 -24.94 26.95
CA ALA A 120 -2.64 -24.99 28.27
C ALA A 120 -4.04 -25.62 28.26
N GLY A 121 -4.63 -25.88 27.09
CA GLY A 121 -6.02 -26.30 26.93
C GLY A 121 -7.07 -25.24 27.32
N THR A 122 -6.68 -23.99 27.58
CA THR A 122 -7.60 -22.92 27.98
C THR A 122 -7.05 -21.52 27.71
N THR A 123 -7.95 -20.58 27.38
CA THR A 123 -7.58 -19.17 27.21
C THR A 123 -7.39 -18.42 28.54
N SER A 124 -7.80 -19.01 29.67
CA SER A 124 -7.64 -18.38 30.99
C SER A 124 -6.17 -18.18 31.38
N VAL A 125 -5.28 -19.07 30.95
CA VAL A 125 -3.84 -18.98 31.25
C VAL A 125 -3.22 -17.72 30.64
N PRO A 126 -3.17 -17.53 29.31
CA PRO A 126 -2.57 -16.32 28.73
C PRO A 126 -3.37 -15.04 29.05
N ARG A 127 -4.66 -15.16 29.41
CA ARG A 127 -5.45 -14.02 29.90
C ARG A 127 -4.93 -13.49 31.22
N ASN A 128 -4.78 -14.37 32.21
CA ASN A 128 -4.47 -14.01 33.60
C ASN A 128 -2.97 -13.97 33.92
N MET A 129 -2.12 -14.42 32.99
CA MET A 129 -0.67 -14.39 33.11
C MET A 129 -0.12 -12.98 33.48
N PRO A 130 0.83 -12.89 34.42
CA PRO A 130 1.57 -11.65 34.71
C PRO A 130 2.21 -11.06 33.46
N GLU A 131 2.44 -9.74 33.44
CA GLU A 131 2.98 -9.11 32.23
C GLU A 131 4.43 -9.50 31.96
N GLU A 132 5.17 -9.80 33.03
CA GLU A 132 6.57 -10.21 33.02
C GLU A 132 6.77 -11.52 32.26
N GLU A 133 5.80 -12.42 32.32
CA GLU A 133 5.81 -13.72 31.62
C GLU A 133 5.43 -13.60 30.13
N VAL A 134 4.88 -12.46 29.71
CA VAL A 134 4.59 -12.20 28.30
C VAL A 134 5.87 -11.76 27.59
N PRO A 135 6.18 -12.28 26.38
CA PRO A 135 7.35 -11.84 25.61
C PRO A 135 7.41 -10.33 25.46
N GLU A 136 8.59 -9.75 25.68
CA GLU A 136 8.79 -8.30 25.77
C GLU A 136 8.25 -7.54 24.55
N ASN A 137 8.52 -8.06 23.35
CA ASN A 137 8.05 -7.50 22.08
C ASN A 137 6.51 -7.46 21.95
N LEU A 138 5.78 -8.27 22.73
CA LEU A 138 4.32 -8.36 22.70
C LEU A 138 3.64 -7.60 23.84
N ARG A 139 4.39 -7.15 24.85
CA ARG A 139 3.83 -6.46 26.03
C ARG A 139 3.11 -5.16 25.65
N ALA A 140 3.66 -4.39 24.70
CA ALA A 140 3.02 -3.18 24.21
C ALA A 140 1.64 -3.45 23.58
N ALA A 141 1.54 -4.49 22.74
CA ALA A 141 0.28 -4.93 22.15
C ALA A 141 -0.70 -5.43 23.21
N ARG A 142 -0.22 -6.20 24.22
CA ARG A 142 -1.03 -6.64 25.37
C ARG A 142 -1.64 -5.47 26.14
N ARG A 143 -0.84 -4.46 26.50
CA ARG A 143 -1.33 -3.25 27.21
C ARG A 143 -2.40 -2.54 26.40
N ARG A 144 -2.16 -2.31 25.11
CA ARG A 144 -3.13 -1.66 24.21
C ARG A 144 -4.46 -2.41 24.17
N LEU A 145 -4.43 -3.74 24.09
CA LEU A 145 -5.65 -4.56 24.04
C LEU A 145 -6.37 -4.67 25.39
N LYS A 146 -5.64 -4.70 26.52
CA LYS A 146 -6.24 -4.67 27.85
C LYS A 146 -7.00 -3.37 28.12
N ILE A 147 -6.46 -2.22 27.69
CA ILE A 147 -7.13 -0.92 27.83
C ILE A 147 -8.49 -0.91 27.11
N ILE A 148 -8.58 -1.58 25.95
CA ILE A 148 -9.85 -1.68 25.20
C ILE A 148 -10.88 -2.49 25.97
N HIS A 149 -10.48 -3.59 26.65
CA HIS A 149 -11.40 -4.38 27.46
C HIS A 149 -11.89 -3.61 28.70
N ALA A 150 -10.99 -2.91 29.40
CA ALA A 150 -11.38 -2.09 30.55
C ALA A 150 -12.40 -0.99 30.18
N LYS A 151 -12.20 -0.31 29.04
CA LYS A 151 -13.15 0.70 28.56
C LYS A 151 -14.49 0.12 28.06
N ALA A 152 -14.51 -1.13 27.61
CA ALA A 152 -15.74 -1.80 27.21
C ALA A 152 -16.56 -2.25 28.43
N ASP A 153 -15.88 -2.62 29.52
CA ASP A 153 -16.51 -2.97 30.79
C ASP A 153 -17.10 -1.73 31.51
N ASP A 154 -16.52 -0.54 31.32
CA ASP A 154 -17.02 0.75 31.86
C ASP A 154 -18.27 1.31 31.12
N LEU A 155 -18.68 0.68 30.01
CA LEU A 155 -19.81 1.11 29.17
C LEU A 155 -21.08 0.24 29.32
N ASN A 156 -21.05 -0.74 30.23
CA ASN A 156 -22.20 -1.59 30.61
C ASN A 156 -22.58 -1.37 32.07
#